data_AF-A0A843L2I7-F1
#
_entry.id   AF-A0A843L2I7-F1
#
_cell.length_a   1.000
_cell.length_b   1.000
_cell.length_c   1.000
_cell.angle_alpha   90.00
_cell.angle_beta   90.00
_cell.angle_gamma   90.00
#
_symmetry.space_group_name_H-M   'P 1'
#
loop_
_entity.id
_entity.type
_entity.pdbx_description
1 polymer ?
#
loop_
_entity_poly.entity_id
_entity_poly.type
_entity_poly.pdbx_seq_one_letter_code
_entity_poly.pdbx_strand_id
1 'polypeptide(L)'
;MKVTEDGEQADDSALSIVLVFFDVYQKSIEVTIRRTMEEFLSSLQSELSRPFYLSTMHQHNPLISQFKHKKEGFCPILHEIDGSIKIGITEIGIWDPVPPSRFLYGVECDAHASLLSLYRFRQESTETDQLLQRLRKATIKIFGVACGLYHCDDPGCFLTYHMTISDLDTGMYACRGCRDDFIRALQSLNSRIGA
;
A
#
# COMPACT_ATOMS: atom_id res chain seq x y z
N MET A 1 -35.52 -9.53 -29.59
CA MET A 1 -34.31 -8.67 -29.48
C MET A 1 -34.39 -8.02 -28.11
N LYS A 2 -33.70 -8.53 -27.08
CA LYS A 2 -32.33 -8.12 -26.64
C LYS A 2 -32.19 -6.60 -26.68
N VAL A 3 -31.90 -5.91 -25.59
CA VAL A 3 -30.76 -6.13 -24.69
C VAL A 3 -31.15 -5.85 -23.23
N THR A 4 -30.79 -6.75 -22.33
CA THR A 4 -30.75 -6.53 -20.87
C THR A 4 -29.47 -5.78 -20.53
N GLU A 5 -29.62 -4.68 -19.80
CA GLU A 5 -28.52 -3.95 -19.17
C GLU A 5 -28.04 -4.74 -17.96
N ASP A 6 -27.00 -5.56 -18.15
CA ASP A 6 -26.25 -6.12 -17.03
C ASP A 6 -25.32 -5.02 -16.51
N GLY A 7 -25.82 -4.25 -15.54
CA GLY A 7 -24.95 -3.56 -14.60
C GLY A 7 -24.25 -4.64 -13.77
N GLU A 8 -22.95 -4.82 -13.96
CA GLU A 8 -22.11 -5.62 -13.06
C GLU A 8 -22.19 -5.00 -11.67
N GLN A 9 -23.07 -5.56 -10.85
CA GLN A 9 -23.14 -5.33 -9.43
C GLN A 9 -21.84 -5.90 -8.85
N ALA A 10 -20.96 -5.01 -8.37
CA ALA A 10 -19.72 -5.42 -7.72
C ALA A 10 -20.05 -6.47 -6.64
N ASP A 11 -19.45 -7.63 -6.76
CA ASP A 11 -19.65 -8.75 -5.84
C ASP A 11 -19.12 -8.34 -4.45
N ASP A 12 -20.05 -7.98 -3.56
CA ASP A 12 -19.82 -7.56 -2.17
C ASP A 12 -19.15 -8.66 -1.32
N SER A 13 -18.90 -9.84 -1.91
CA SER A 13 -18.18 -10.95 -1.29
C SER A 13 -16.65 -10.90 -1.46
N ALA A 14 -16.09 -10.06 -2.34
CA ALA A 14 -14.65 -9.99 -2.58
C ALA A 14 -13.97 -8.79 -1.88
N LEU A 15 -12.75 -8.98 -1.39
CA LEU A 15 -11.91 -7.89 -0.87
C LEU A 15 -11.27 -7.14 -2.03
N SER A 16 -11.68 -5.88 -2.25
CA SER A 16 -11.12 -5.03 -3.31
C SER A 16 -9.90 -4.26 -2.79
N ILE A 17 -8.75 -4.45 -3.42
CA ILE A 17 -7.50 -3.77 -3.09
C ILE A 17 -7.07 -2.95 -4.31
N VAL A 18 -6.88 -1.64 -4.13
CA VAL A 18 -6.57 -0.71 -5.22
C VAL A 18 -5.18 -0.11 -5.04
N LEU A 19 -4.32 -0.27 -6.05
CA LEU A 19 -3.03 0.40 -6.15
C LEU A 19 -3.18 1.66 -7.01
N VAL A 20 -2.91 2.83 -6.43
CA VAL A 20 -3.12 4.13 -7.09
C VAL A 20 -1.78 4.78 -7.37
N PHE A 21 -1.38 4.82 -8.64
CA PHE A 21 -0.11 5.40 -9.09
C PHE A 21 -0.29 6.87 -9.46
N PHE A 22 0.31 7.76 -8.68
CA PHE A 22 0.29 9.21 -8.90
C PHE A 22 1.49 9.68 -9.72
N ASP A 23 1.29 9.83 -11.03
CA ASP A 23 2.32 10.11 -12.05
C ASP A 23 3.60 9.27 -11.92
N VAL A 24 3.46 7.99 -11.56
CA VAL A 24 4.57 7.03 -11.54
C VAL A 24 4.64 6.36 -12.91
N TYR A 25 5.52 6.85 -13.79
CA TYR A 25 5.57 6.39 -15.19
C TYR A 25 6.52 5.21 -15.43
N GLN A 26 7.38 4.87 -14.48
CA GLN A 26 8.32 3.76 -14.67
C GLN A 26 7.60 2.41 -14.54
N LYS A 27 7.34 1.76 -15.68
CA LYS A 27 6.63 0.47 -15.76
C LYS A 27 7.21 -0.64 -14.88
N SER A 28 8.54 -0.71 -14.71
CA SER A 28 9.15 -1.74 -13.86
C SER A 28 8.81 -1.58 -12.37
N ILE A 29 8.51 -0.36 -11.91
CA ILE A 29 8.02 -0.11 -10.55
C ILE A 29 6.60 -0.64 -10.39
N GLU A 30 5.70 -0.26 -11.30
CA GLU A 30 4.31 -0.72 -11.29
C GLU A 30 4.22 -2.24 -11.30
N VAL A 31 4.94 -2.89 -12.23
CA VAL A 31 5.00 -4.35 -12.32
C VAL A 31 5.53 -4.98 -11.04
N THR A 32 6.57 -4.40 -10.43
CA THR A 32 7.16 -4.94 -9.20
C THR A 32 6.19 -4.84 -8.03
N ILE A 33 5.57 -3.69 -7.83
CA ILE A 33 4.61 -3.46 -6.73
C ILE A 33 3.39 -4.37 -6.90
N ARG A 34 2.79 -4.39 -8.10
CA ARG A 34 1.61 -5.22 -8.38
C ARG A 34 1.92 -6.71 -8.16
N ARG A 35 3.00 -7.22 -8.76
CA ARG A 35 3.38 -8.63 -8.63
C ARG A 35 3.66 -9.01 -7.17
N THR A 36 4.30 -8.12 -6.41
CA THR A 36 4.56 -8.34 -4.98
C THR A 36 3.26 -8.47 -4.20
N MET A 37 2.28 -7.61 -4.47
CA MET A 37 0.96 -7.69 -3.86
C MET A 37 0.23 -8.98 -4.24
N GLU A 38 0.23 -9.35 -5.52
CA GLU A 38 -0.39 -10.59 -6.02
C GLU A 38 0.23 -11.81 -5.33
N GLU A 39 1.56 -11.94 -5.33
CA GLU A 39 2.27 -13.06 -4.70
C GLU A 39 1.98 -13.14 -3.19
N PHE A 40 1.99 -12.00 -2.50
CA PHE A 40 1.72 -11.97 -1.06
C PHE A 40 0.27 -12.33 -0.74
N LEU A 41 -0.71 -11.75 -1.43
CA LEU A 41 -2.13 -12.03 -1.24
C LEU A 41 -2.45 -13.49 -1.60
N SER A 42 -1.92 -14.02 -2.71
CA SER A 42 -2.05 -15.44 -3.05
C SER A 42 -1.49 -16.35 -1.96
N SER A 43 -0.40 -15.94 -1.30
CA SER A 43 0.16 -16.69 -0.17
C SER A 43 -0.74 -16.73 1.07
N LEU A 44 -1.74 -15.83 1.18
CA LEU A 44 -2.70 -15.76 2.28
C LEU A 44 -4.08 -16.35 1.90
N GLN A 45 -4.36 -16.53 0.61
CA GLN A 45 -5.69 -16.83 0.08
C GLN A 45 -6.33 -18.07 0.69
N SER A 46 -5.56 -19.13 0.97
CA SER A 46 -6.11 -20.37 1.56
C SER A 46 -6.66 -20.19 2.98
N GLU A 47 -6.25 -19.12 3.67
CA GLU A 47 -6.66 -18.78 5.03
C GLU A 47 -7.71 -17.66 5.07
N LEU A 48 -7.96 -17.00 3.93
CA LEU A 48 -8.97 -15.97 3.78
C LEU A 48 -10.34 -16.59 3.48
N SER A 49 -11.39 -16.08 4.12
CA SER A 49 -12.77 -16.53 3.91
C SER A 49 -13.39 -16.01 2.61
N ARG A 50 -12.74 -15.03 1.98
CA ARG A 50 -13.22 -14.31 0.80
C ARG A 50 -12.10 -14.21 -0.23
N PRO A 51 -12.41 -14.21 -1.53
CA PRO A 51 -11.41 -13.91 -2.55
C PRO A 51 -10.99 -12.44 -2.46
N PHE A 52 -9.81 -12.11 -3.00
CA PHE A 52 -9.41 -10.73 -3.23
C PHE A 52 -9.41 -10.39 -4.72
N TYR A 53 -9.62 -9.11 -5.01
CA TYR A 53 -9.41 -8.51 -6.31
C TYR A 53 -8.39 -7.39 -6.19
N LEU A 54 -7.31 -7.45 -6.97
CA LEU A 54 -6.29 -6.42 -7.03
C LEU A 54 -6.45 -5.63 -8.32
N SER A 55 -6.66 -4.33 -8.22
CA SER A 55 -6.70 -3.41 -9.35
C SER A 55 -5.63 -2.34 -9.25
N THR A 56 -5.35 -1.72 -10.39
CA THR A 56 -4.43 -0.59 -10.52
C THR A 56 -5.17 0.59 -11.12
N MET A 57 -4.94 1.78 -10.58
CA MET A 57 -5.44 3.03 -11.13
C MET A 57 -4.30 4.04 -11.25
N HIS A 58 -4.37 4.91 -12.25
CA HIS A 58 -3.42 5.99 -12.46
C HIS A 58 -4.13 7.32 -12.24
N GLN A 59 -3.48 8.21 -11.49
CA GLN A 59 -3.98 9.54 -11.17
C GLN A 59 -2.87 10.56 -11.38
N HIS A 60 -3.24 11.81 -11.64
CA HIS A 60 -2.27 12.90 -11.60
C HIS A 60 -1.95 13.25 -10.15
N ASN A 61 -0.72 13.69 -9.90
CA ASN A 61 -0.38 14.25 -8.60
C ASN A 61 -1.30 15.44 -8.30
N PRO A 62 -1.80 15.55 -7.06
CA PRO A 62 -2.49 16.75 -6.62
C PRO A 62 -1.53 17.95 -6.65
N LEU A 63 -2.08 19.16 -6.64
CA LEU A 63 -1.29 20.40 -6.51
C LEU A 63 -0.69 20.54 -5.11
N ILE A 64 0.30 19.70 -4.80
CA ILE A 64 0.90 19.53 -3.47
C ILE A 64 1.53 20.80 -2.89
N SER A 65 1.86 21.80 -3.71
CA SER A 65 2.46 23.06 -3.28
C SER A 65 1.55 23.88 -2.36
N GLN A 66 0.24 23.58 -2.37
CA GLN A 66 -0.76 24.25 -1.55
C GLN A 66 -0.85 23.66 -0.12
N PHE A 67 -0.23 22.51 0.13
CA PHE A 67 -0.36 21.77 1.39
C PHE A 67 0.89 21.89 2.23
N LYS A 68 0.70 22.17 3.53
CA LYS A 68 1.81 22.19 4.51
C LYS A 68 2.37 20.79 4.70
N HIS A 69 1.49 19.79 4.80
CA HIS A 69 1.86 18.39 4.82
C HIS A 69 1.42 17.74 3.52
N LYS A 70 2.35 17.49 2.60
CA LYS A 70 2.04 17.05 1.23
C LYS A 70 1.09 15.84 1.13
N LYS A 71 1.05 14.96 2.15
CA LYS A 71 0.08 13.85 2.21
C LYS A 71 -1.38 14.32 2.15
N GLU A 72 -1.69 15.51 2.66
CA GLU A 72 -3.02 16.13 2.68
C GLU A 72 -3.61 16.32 1.27
N GLY A 73 -2.78 16.42 0.24
CA GLY A 73 -3.25 16.46 -1.15
C GLY A 73 -3.68 15.09 -1.69
N PHE A 74 -3.09 14.01 -1.19
CA PHE A 74 -3.33 12.64 -1.70
C PHE A 74 -4.45 11.92 -0.95
N CYS A 75 -4.51 12.09 0.37
CA CYS A 75 -5.43 11.32 1.20
C CYS A 75 -6.92 11.51 0.84
N PRO A 76 -7.40 12.73 0.50
CA PRO A 76 -8.77 12.91 0.02
C PRO A 76 -9.06 12.13 -1.26
N ILE A 77 -8.12 12.13 -2.22
CA ILE A 77 -8.26 11.35 -3.47
C ILE A 77 -8.33 9.86 -3.15
N LEU A 78 -7.50 9.36 -2.22
CA LEU A 78 -7.55 7.97 -1.79
C LEU A 78 -8.84 7.60 -1.07
N HIS A 79 -9.46 8.54 -0.36
CA HIS A 79 -10.73 8.34 0.34
C HIS A 79 -11.92 8.22 -0.61
N GLU A 80 -11.92 8.97 -1.72
CA GLU A 80 -12.98 8.97 -2.74
C GLU A 80 -12.98 7.72 -3.63
N ILE A 81 -11.96 6.86 -3.55
CA ILE A 81 -11.84 5.66 -4.37
C ILE A 81 -12.52 4.47 -3.68
N ASP A 82 -13.43 3.83 -4.41
CA ASP A 82 -14.06 2.58 -4.00
C ASP A 82 -13.01 1.46 -3.89
N GLY A 83 -12.95 0.84 -2.71
CA GLY A 83 -12.04 -0.27 -2.43
C GLY A 83 -11.95 -0.54 -0.93
N SER A 84 -11.85 -1.82 -0.57
CA SER A 84 -11.65 -2.24 0.82
C SER A 84 -10.32 -1.73 1.37
N ILE A 85 -9.26 -1.72 0.55
CA ILE A 85 -7.93 -1.16 0.88
C ILE A 85 -7.39 -0.35 -0.29
N LYS A 86 -6.78 0.79 0.00
CA LYS A 86 -6.15 1.68 -0.98
C LYS A 86 -4.68 1.94 -0.63
N ILE A 87 -3.80 1.78 -1.61
CA ILE A 87 -2.38 2.13 -1.49
C ILE A 87 -2.05 3.13 -2.59
N GLY A 88 -1.78 4.38 -2.22
CA GLY A 88 -1.21 5.38 -3.11
C GLY A 88 0.29 5.18 -3.29
N ILE A 89 0.81 5.41 -4.48
CA ILE A 89 2.24 5.37 -4.81
C ILE A 89 2.60 6.67 -5.53
N THR A 90 3.58 7.41 -5.02
CA THR A 90 3.99 8.70 -5.60
C THR A 90 5.51 8.87 -5.59
N GLU A 91 6.06 9.62 -6.55
CA GLU A 91 7.46 10.06 -6.55
C GLU A 91 7.68 11.29 -5.64
N ILE A 92 6.61 11.90 -5.12
CA ILE A 92 6.68 13.08 -4.24
C ILE A 92 7.14 12.69 -2.83
N GLY A 93 8.19 13.37 -2.35
CA GLY A 93 8.69 13.21 -0.98
C GLY A 93 7.70 13.74 0.06
N ILE A 94 7.34 12.89 1.02
CA ILE A 94 6.46 13.21 2.15
C ILE A 94 7.30 13.59 3.36
N TRP A 95 7.28 14.86 3.76
CA TRP A 95 8.08 15.37 4.87
C TRP A 95 7.38 15.21 6.22
N ASP A 96 8.10 14.66 7.19
CA ASP A 96 7.70 14.62 8.60
C ASP A 96 8.55 15.62 9.39
N PRO A 97 7.94 16.67 9.97
CA PRO A 97 8.66 17.64 10.78
C PRO A 97 9.00 17.09 12.18
N VAL A 98 8.41 15.99 12.64
CA VAL A 98 8.65 15.44 13.98
C VAL A 98 10.09 14.92 14.09
N PRO A 99 10.88 15.36 15.09
CA PRO A 99 12.26 14.92 15.25
C PRO A 99 12.42 13.39 15.38
N PRO A 100 13.37 12.76 14.66
CA PRO A 100 14.25 13.38 13.67
C PRO A 100 13.49 13.69 12.36
N SER A 101 13.45 14.96 11.97
CA SER A 101 12.71 15.41 10.80
C SER A 101 13.30 14.81 9.53
N ARG A 102 12.45 14.21 8.68
CA ARG A 102 12.91 13.44 7.52
C ARG A 102 11.80 13.28 6.49
N PHE A 103 12.19 12.88 5.28
CA PHE A 103 11.22 12.31 4.35
C PHE A 103 10.85 10.88 4.80
N LEU A 104 9.57 10.54 4.71
CA LEU A 104 9.04 9.23 5.03
C LEU A 104 8.99 8.36 3.78
N TYR A 105 9.23 7.05 3.93
CA TYR A 105 9.01 6.07 2.86
C TYR A 105 7.54 5.79 2.62
N GLY A 106 6.71 5.90 3.66
CA GLY A 106 5.27 5.78 3.53
C GLY A 106 4.56 6.25 4.79
N VAL A 107 3.28 6.53 4.64
CA VAL A 107 2.42 7.10 5.69
C VAL A 107 1.02 6.51 5.62
N GLU A 108 0.35 6.49 6.76
CA GLU A 108 -1.10 6.29 6.81
C GLU A 108 -1.81 7.58 6.34
N CYS A 109 -2.85 7.39 5.53
CA CYS A 109 -3.74 8.44 5.09
C CYS A 109 -5.05 8.46 5.89
N ASP A 110 -5.71 7.31 5.97
CA ASP A 110 -6.98 7.11 6.67
C ASP A 110 -7.13 5.60 6.97
N ALA A 111 -8.21 5.21 7.65
CA ALA A 111 -8.60 3.83 7.82
C ALA A 111 -8.64 3.12 6.46
N HIS A 112 -7.78 2.11 6.29
CA HIS A 112 -7.67 1.33 5.06
C HIS A 112 -7.08 2.06 3.86
N ALA A 113 -6.37 3.17 4.09
CA ALA A 113 -5.64 3.90 3.07
C ALA A 113 -4.23 4.28 3.53
N SER A 114 -3.24 4.03 2.67
CA SER A 114 -1.84 4.39 2.91
C SER A 114 -1.18 4.96 1.67
N LEU A 115 -0.05 5.64 1.84
CA LEU A 115 0.71 6.29 0.77
C LEU A 115 2.17 5.88 0.85
N LEU A 116 2.70 5.30 -0.22
CA LEU A 116 4.11 4.97 -0.44
C LEU A 116 4.79 6.09 -1.25
N SER A 117 5.87 6.64 -0.72
CA SER A 117 6.70 7.65 -1.40
C SER A 117 7.98 7.00 -1.93
N LEU A 118 8.18 7.07 -3.24
CA LEU A 118 9.37 6.59 -3.94
C LEU A 118 10.58 7.53 -3.78
N TYR A 119 10.35 8.76 -3.31
CA TYR A 119 11.35 9.84 -3.24
C TYR A 119 12.67 9.41 -2.61
N ARG A 120 12.62 8.83 -1.40
CA ARG A 120 13.83 8.37 -0.70
C ARG A 120 14.41 7.11 -1.34
N PHE A 121 13.57 6.20 -1.80
CA PHE A 121 14.04 4.99 -2.49
C PHE A 121 14.88 5.34 -3.72
N ARG A 122 14.50 6.38 -4.48
CA ARG A 122 15.26 6.89 -5.62
C ARG A 122 16.61 7.47 -5.22
N GLN A 123 16.65 8.21 -4.11
CA GLN A 123 17.88 8.86 -3.64
C GLN A 123 18.88 7.87 -3.04
N GLU A 124 18.36 6.84 -2.38
CA GLU A 124 19.16 5.96 -1.54
C GLU A 124 19.49 4.63 -2.22
N SER A 125 18.93 4.34 -3.39
CA SER A 125 19.27 3.17 -4.20
C SER A 125 20.26 3.56 -5.30
N THR A 126 21.36 2.81 -5.40
CA THR A 126 22.39 3.08 -6.41
C THR A 126 22.02 2.50 -7.77
N GLU A 127 21.31 1.37 -7.77
CA GLU A 127 20.94 0.62 -8.97
C GLU A 127 19.44 0.32 -9.03
N THR A 128 18.93 0.12 -10.25
CA THR A 128 17.51 -0.20 -10.46
C THR A 128 17.10 -1.49 -9.76
N ASP A 129 17.93 -2.52 -9.78
CA ASP A 129 17.60 -3.80 -9.13
C ASP A 129 17.47 -3.66 -7.61
N GLN A 130 18.35 -2.86 -6.99
CA GLN A 130 18.29 -2.56 -5.56
C GLN A 130 17.01 -1.77 -5.22
N LEU A 131 16.66 -0.77 -6.03
CA LEU A 131 15.40 -0.04 -5.91
C LEU A 131 14.21 -1.01 -5.93
N LEU A 132 14.14 -1.88 -6.94
CA LEU A 132 13.02 -2.82 -7.08
C LEU A 132 12.97 -3.81 -5.90
N GLN A 133 14.11 -4.31 -5.42
CA GLN A 133 14.16 -5.17 -4.22
C GLN A 133 13.60 -4.47 -2.97
N ARG A 134 13.97 -3.20 -2.75
CA ARG A 134 13.46 -2.40 -1.63
C ARG A 134 11.97 -2.13 -1.76
N LEU A 135 11.49 -1.86 -2.99
CA LEU A 135 10.06 -1.66 -3.24
C LEU A 135 9.23 -2.93 -2.98
N ARG A 136 9.75 -4.13 -3.23
CA ARG A 136 9.06 -5.37 -2.83
C ARG A 136 8.77 -5.38 -1.32
N LYS A 137 9.80 -5.09 -0.50
CA LYS A 137 9.65 -5.08 0.97
C LYS A 137 8.73 -3.95 1.44
N ALA A 138 8.93 -2.75 0.89
CA ALA A 138 8.15 -1.57 1.26
C ALA A 138 6.67 -1.71 0.88
N THR A 139 6.36 -2.42 -0.21
CA THR A 139 4.99 -2.71 -0.64
C THR A 139 4.22 -3.51 0.41
N ILE A 140 4.83 -4.56 0.97
CA ILE A 140 4.18 -5.34 2.04
C ILE A 140 4.05 -4.51 3.31
N LYS A 141 5.05 -3.70 3.63
CA LYS A 141 5.01 -2.82 4.79
C LYS A 141 3.88 -1.79 4.70
N ILE A 142 3.76 -1.09 3.57
CA ILE A 142 2.74 -0.06 3.40
C ILE A 142 1.34 -0.65 3.30
N PHE A 143 1.21 -1.86 2.74
CA PHE A 143 -0.02 -2.64 2.81
C PHE A 143 -0.39 -2.98 4.27
N GLY A 144 0.59 -3.38 5.09
CA GLY A 144 0.40 -3.56 6.53
C GLY A 144 -0.16 -2.33 7.22
N VAL A 145 0.41 -1.16 6.93
CA VAL A 145 -0.10 0.13 7.44
C VAL A 145 -1.55 0.36 7.00
N ALA A 146 -1.91 0.09 5.74
CA ALA A 146 -3.29 0.19 5.29
C ALA A 146 -4.22 -0.80 6.02
N CYS A 147 -3.74 -1.99 6.36
CA CYS A 147 -4.47 -2.96 7.17
C CYS A 147 -4.54 -2.60 8.67
N GLY A 148 -3.95 -1.48 9.11
CA GLY A 148 -3.90 -1.08 10.51
C GLY A 148 -2.86 -1.84 11.35
N LEU A 149 -1.92 -2.52 10.70
CA LEU A 149 -0.83 -3.22 11.37
C LEU A 149 0.32 -2.26 11.61
N TYR A 150 0.79 -2.20 12.85
CA TYR A 150 1.94 -1.39 13.24
C TYR A 150 3.06 -2.28 13.82
N HIS A 151 4.29 -1.80 13.63
CA HIS A 151 5.60 -2.32 14.07
C HIS A 151 5.65 -3.75 14.64
N CYS A 152 6.35 -4.62 13.92
CA CYS A 152 6.74 -5.94 14.40
C CYS A 152 8.07 -5.88 15.17
N ASP A 153 8.20 -6.65 16.24
CA ASP A 153 9.45 -6.80 17.00
C ASP A 153 10.41 -7.84 16.40
N ASP A 154 9.97 -8.64 15.43
CA ASP A 154 10.82 -9.58 14.71
C ASP A 154 11.72 -8.82 13.72
N PRO A 155 13.04 -8.74 13.94
CA PRO A 155 13.94 -7.92 13.12
C PRO A 155 14.05 -8.38 11.65
N GLY A 156 13.65 -9.62 11.35
CA GLY A 156 13.58 -10.13 9.98
C GLY A 156 12.27 -9.80 9.27
N CYS A 157 11.26 -9.27 9.98
CA CYS A 157 9.95 -9.01 9.43
C CYS A 157 9.90 -7.70 8.62
N PHE A 158 9.20 -7.69 7.48
CA PHE A 158 8.96 -6.48 6.67
C PHE A 158 8.19 -5.40 7.43
N LEU A 159 7.46 -5.75 8.49
CA LEU A 159 6.69 -4.82 9.31
C LEU A 159 7.50 -4.22 10.47
N THR A 160 8.79 -4.56 10.60
CA THR A 160 9.68 -3.94 11.60
C THR A 160 9.75 -2.42 11.39
N TYR A 161 9.97 -1.68 12.47
CA TYR A 161 10.27 -0.26 12.35
C TYR A 161 11.58 -0.05 11.57
N HIS A 162 11.56 0.85 10.58
CA HIS A 162 12.72 1.17 9.75
C HIS A 162 12.86 2.68 9.72
N MET A 163 13.96 3.20 10.24
CA MET A 163 14.32 4.63 10.16
C MET A 163 15.14 4.91 8.90
N THR A 164 16.01 3.97 8.55
CA THR A 164 16.96 4.04 7.44
C THR A 164 16.63 3.01 6.38
N ILE A 165 17.16 3.17 5.17
CA ILE A 165 17.03 2.14 4.13
C ILE A 165 17.78 0.86 4.50
N SER A 166 18.87 0.98 5.26
CA SER A 166 19.63 -0.17 5.74
C SER A 166 18.78 -1.05 6.66
N ASP A 167 17.88 -0.47 7.44
CA ASP A 167 16.93 -1.24 8.25
C ASP A 167 15.95 -2.02 7.36
N LEU A 168 15.50 -1.44 6.25
CA LEU A 168 14.66 -2.16 5.29
C LEU A 168 15.43 -3.27 4.57
N ASP A 169 16.73 -3.08 4.35
CA ASP A 169 17.59 -4.08 3.72
C ASP A 169 17.74 -5.35 4.59
N THR A 170 17.57 -5.25 5.92
CA THR A 170 17.58 -6.44 6.81
C THR A 170 16.28 -7.23 6.80
N GLY A 171 15.15 -6.65 6.37
CA GLY A 171 13.87 -7.35 6.28
C GLY A 171 13.91 -8.48 5.24
N MET A 172 13.49 -9.67 5.61
CA MET A 172 13.59 -10.88 4.79
C MET A 172 12.23 -11.51 4.47
N TYR A 173 11.24 -11.37 5.36
CA TYR A 173 9.95 -12.06 5.24
C TYR A 173 8.83 -11.30 5.96
N ALA A 174 7.58 -11.72 5.78
CA ALA A 174 6.50 -11.39 6.71
C ALA A 174 6.38 -12.52 7.74
N CYS A 175 6.63 -12.24 9.02
CA CYS A 175 6.66 -13.28 10.05
C CYS A 175 5.27 -13.91 10.24
N ARG A 176 5.21 -15.10 10.85
CA ARG A 176 3.93 -15.79 11.07
C ARG A 176 2.92 -14.92 11.83
N GLY A 177 3.36 -14.22 12.87
CA GLY A 177 2.50 -13.31 13.65
C GLY A 177 1.86 -12.22 12.79
N CYS A 178 2.67 -11.51 11.99
CA CYS A 178 2.15 -10.49 11.09
C CYS A 178 1.27 -11.07 9.98
N ARG A 179 1.55 -12.29 9.48
CA ARG A 179 0.67 -12.97 8.52
C ARG A 179 -0.70 -13.26 9.14
N ASP A 180 -0.74 -13.73 10.38
CA ASP A 180 -1.98 -13.95 11.11
C ASP A 180 -2.72 -12.61 11.35
N ASP A 181 -1.99 -11.52 11.63
CA ASP A 181 -2.57 -10.17 11.75
C ASP A 181 -3.16 -9.69 10.42
N PHE A 182 -2.48 -9.93 9.29
CA PHE A 182 -3.01 -9.60 7.96
C PHE A 182 -4.33 -10.32 7.71
N ILE A 183 -4.37 -11.63 7.99
CA ILE A 183 -5.58 -12.45 7.81
C ILE A 183 -6.72 -11.89 8.68
N ARG A 184 -6.46 -11.61 9.97
CA ARG A 184 -7.46 -11.01 10.87
C ARG A 184 -7.97 -9.66 10.35
N ALA A 185 -7.06 -8.77 9.97
CA ALA A 185 -7.42 -7.45 9.45
C ALA A 185 -8.26 -7.58 8.19
N LEU A 186 -7.82 -8.38 7.22
CA LEU A 186 -8.53 -8.59 5.95
C LEU A 186 -9.90 -9.25 6.14
N GLN A 187 -10.03 -10.19 7.08
CA GLN A 187 -11.31 -10.81 7.41
C GLN A 187 -12.26 -9.83 8.12
N SER A 188 -11.73 -8.88 8.90
CA SER A 188 -12.51 -7.86 9.61
C SER A 188 -13.03 -6.72 8.73
N LEU A 189 -12.48 -6.57 7.52
CA LEU A 189 -12.98 -5.64 6.50
C LEU A 189 -14.35 -6.11 6.00
N ASN A 190 -15.39 -5.75 6.75
CA ASN A 190 -16.84 -5.86 6.51
C ASN A 190 -17.61 -6.67 7.57
N SER A 191 -17.93 -5.99 8.68
CA SER A 191 -19.18 -6.20 9.44
C SER A 191 -20.02 -4.91 9.57
N ARG A 192 -19.71 -3.85 8.82
CA ARG A 192 -20.44 -2.57 8.88
C ARG A 192 -21.05 -2.20 7.53
N ILE A 193 -22.11 -2.91 7.18
CA ILE A 193 -23.20 -2.35 6.39
C ILE A 193 -24.33 -2.10 7.39
N GLY A 194 -24.66 -0.83 7.62
CA GLY A 194 -25.86 -0.43 8.36
C GLY A 194 -25.63 0.27 9.71
N ALA A 195 -25.50 1.60 9.67
CA ALA A 195 -26.14 2.49 10.63
C ALA A 195 -26.51 3.79 9.89
#